data_AF-F0YVF6-F1
#
_entry.id   AF-F0YVF6-F1
#
_cell.length_a   1.000
_cell.length_b   1.000
_cell.length_c   1.000
_cell.angle_alpha   90.00
_cell.angle_beta   90.00
_cell.angle_gamma   90.00
#
_symmetry.space_group_name_H-M   'P 1'
#
loop_
_entity.id
_entity.type
_entity.pdbx_description
1 polymer ?
#
loop_
_entity_poly.entity_id
_entity_poly.type
_entity_poly.pdbx_seq_one_letter_code
_entity_poly.pdbx_strand_id
1 'polypeptide(L)' 'MESKEMIVEKLKENGCRITKQRLILIDIILENECQSCKEIYYKAAQIDHKIGVATVYRMVNALEEIGAINRKLVLTL' A
#
# COMPACT_ATOMS: atom_id res chain seq x y z
N MET A 1 -2.45 -7.40 12.91
CA MET A 1 -2.02 -8.59 12.14
C MET A 1 -3.09 -8.97 11.12
N GLU A 2 -4.35 -9.07 11.54
CA GLU A 2 -5.51 -9.38 10.67
C GLU A 2 -5.65 -8.46 9.44
N SER A 3 -5.50 -7.14 9.59
CA SER A 3 -5.69 -6.20 8.47
C SER A 3 -4.69 -6.40 7.33
N LYS A 4 -3.42 -6.73 7.64
CA LYS A 4 -2.39 -6.97 6.62
C LYS A 4 -2.67 -8.24 5.82
N GLU A 5 -3.01 -9.31 6.52
CA GLU A 5 -3.31 -10.61 5.90
C GLU A 5 -4.53 -10.50 4.98
N MET A 6 -5.59 -9.82 5.44
CA MET A 6 -6.78 -9.56 4.64
C MET A 6 -6.48 -8.73 3.38
N ILE A 7 -5.67 -7.66 3.49
CA ILE A 7 -5.25 -6.87 2.32
C ILE A 7 -4.46 -7.73 1.33
N VAL A 8 -3.54 -8.55 1.84
CA VAL A 8 -2.72 -9.45 1.01
C VAL A 8 -3.60 -10.48 0.30
N GLU A 9 -4.60 -11.04 0.98
CA GLU A 9 -5.54 -12.00 0.40
C GLU A 9 -6.38 -11.36 -0.70
N LYS A 10 -7.00 -10.21 -0.44
CA LYS A 10 -7.76 -9.47 -1.47
C LYS A 10 -6.92 -9.10 -2.68
N LEU A 11 -5.66 -8.71 -2.49
CA LEU A 11 -4.74 -8.47 -3.60
C LEU A 11 -4.53 -9.75 -4.43
N LYS A 12 -4.34 -10.91 -3.79
CA LYS A 12 -4.19 -12.19 -4.50
C LYS A 12 -5.46 -12.56 -5.27
N GLU A 13 -6.64 -12.39 -4.67
CA GLU A 13 -7.94 -12.64 -5.31
C GLU A 13 -8.12 -11.75 -6.56
N ASN A 14 -7.58 -10.53 -6.53
CA ASN A 14 -7.56 -9.60 -7.66
C ASN A 14 -6.38 -9.84 -8.64
N GLY A 15 -5.76 -11.02 -8.60
CA GLY A 15 -4.69 -11.40 -9.53
C GLY A 15 -3.37 -10.65 -9.33
N CYS A 16 -3.21 -9.90 -8.24
CA CYS A 16 -1.98 -9.18 -7.98
C CYS A 16 -0.89 -10.09 -7.43
N ARG A 17 0.31 -9.96 -7.99
CA ARG A 17 1.52 -10.57 -7.40
C ARG A 17 1.91 -9.85 -6.11
N ILE A 18 2.13 -10.61 -5.05
CA ILE A 18 2.63 -10.09 -3.77
C ILE A 18 4.16 -10.00 -3.81
N THR A 19 4.68 -8.81 -4.09
CA THR A 19 6.12 -8.53 -4.12
C THR A 19 6.59 -7.95 -2.78
N LYS A 20 7.90 -7.97 -2.52
CA LYS A 20 8.49 -7.33 -1.33
C LYS A 20 8.13 -5.84 -1.23
N GLN A 21 8.12 -5.13 -2.36
CA GLN A 21 7.74 -3.70 -2.41
C GLN A 21 6.29 -3.46 -2.00
N ARG A 22 5.36 -4.34 -2.41
CA ARG A 22 3.96 -4.24 -1.97
C ARG A 22 3.83 -4.46 -0.47
N LEU A 23 4.55 -5.44 0.08
CA LEU A 23 4.54 -5.68 1.53
C LEU A 23 5.05 -4.46 2.31
N ILE A 24 6.16 -3.85 1.88
CA ILE A 24 6.69 -2.61 2.48
C ILE A 24 5.65 -1.49 2.43
N LEU A 25 5.00 -1.28 1.28
CA LEU A 25 4.00 -0.22 1.12
C LEU A 25 2.75 -0.47 1.96
N ILE A 26 2.30 -1.73 2.08
CA ILE A 26 1.18 -2.10 2.95
C ILE A 26 1.53 -1.78 4.41
N ASP A 27 2.73 -2.14 4.86
CA ASP A 27 3.17 -1.85 6.23
C ASP A 27 3.16 -0.34 6.53
N ILE A 28 3.74 0.48 5.64
CA ILE A 28 3.76 1.94 5.78
C ILE A 28 2.36 2.54 5.80
N ILE A 29 1.44 2.03 4.96
CA ILE A 29 0.06 2.53 4.90
C ILE A 29 -0.71 2.14 6.17
N LEU A 30 -0.49 0.92 6.69
CA LEU A 30 -1.12 0.43 7.92
C LEU A 30 -0.62 1.14 9.18
N GLU A 31 0.60 1.70 9.18
CA GLU A 31 1.07 2.58 10.25
C GLU A 31 0.19 3.84 10.40
N ASN A 32 -0.57 4.22 9.36
CA ASN A 32 -1.56 5.32 9.36
C ASN A 32 -0.97 6.70 9.76
N GLU A 33 0.33 6.90 9.55
CA GLU A 33 1.02 8.17 9.82
C GLU A 33 1.14 9.07 8.58
N CYS A 34 0.83 8.54 7.39
CA CYS A 34 0.96 9.28 6.13
C CYS A 34 -0.37 9.89 5.70
N GLN A 35 -0.37 11.18 5.38
CA GLN A 35 -1.54 11.89 4.83
C GLN A 35 -1.47 12.08 3.31
N SER A 36 -0.36 11.68 2.69
CA SER A 36 -0.16 11.81 1.24
C SER A 36 0.72 10.71 0.63
N CYS A 37 0.55 10.48 -0.68
CA CYS A 37 1.45 9.60 -1.45
C CYS A 37 2.91 10.05 -1.39
N LYS A 38 3.18 11.35 -1.19
CA LYS A 38 4.53 11.91 -1.08
C LYS A 38 5.23 11.42 0.19
N GLU A 39 4.50 11.39 1.31
CA GLU A 39 5.01 10.88 2.59
C GLU A 39 5.24 9.38 2.55
N ILE A 40 4.30 8.62 1.96
CA ILE A 40 4.46 7.18 1.74
C ILE A 40 5.73 6.93 0.93
N TYR A 41 5.95 7.69 -0.15
CA TYR A 41 7.16 7.61 -0.95
C TYR A 41 8.42 7.88 -0.12
N TYR A 42 8.46 8.97 0.65
CA TYR A 42 9.64 9.31 1.43
C TYR A 42 10.02 8.19 2.41
N LYS A 43 9.05 7.63 3.14
CA LYS A 43 9.29 6.48 4.03
C LYS A 43 9.74 5.24 3.25
N ALA A 44 9.03 4.89 2.17
CA ALA A 44 9.32 3.69 1.40
C ALA A 44 10.70 3.73 0.75
N ALA A 45 11.13 4.90 0.25
CA ALA A 45 12.43 5.08 -0.36
C ALA A 45 13.61 4.95 0.63
N GLN A 46 13.37 5.18 1.94
CA GLN A 46 14.38 4.88 2.97
C GLN A 46 14.57 3.38 3.20
N ILE A 47 13.55 2.57 2.91
CA ILE A 47 13.57 1.10 3.12
C ILE A 47 14.02 0.38 1.84
N ASP A 48 13.48 0.77 0.68
CA ASP A 48 13.87 0.27 -0.64
C ASP A 48 13.95 1.43 -1.65
N HIS A 49 15.18 1.82 -1.99
CA HIS A 49 15.48 2.89 -2.95
C HIS A 49 14.95 2.63 -4.37
N LYS A 50 14.49 1.40 -4.67
CA LYS A 50 13.84 1.07 -5.96
C LYS A 50 12.36 1.45 -5.98
N ILE A 51 11.78 1.84 -4.85
CA ILE A 51 10.39 2.32 -4.79
C ILE A 51 10.36 3.78 -5.24
N GLY A 52 9.89 4.00 -6.47
CA GLY A 52 9.60 5.34 -6.98
C GLY A 52 8.18 5.79 -6.67
N VAL A 53 7.93 7.09 -6.82
CA VAL A 53 6.61 7.72 -6.66
C VAL A 53 5.53 7.03 -7.50
N ALA A 54 5.83 6.66 -8.75
CA ALA A 54 4.88 5.93 -9.61
C ALA A 54 4.51 4.54 -9.07
N THR A 55 5.40 3.88 -8.33
CA THR A 55 5.09 2.60 -7.67
C THR A 55 4.15 2.82 -6.49
N VAL A 56 4.31 3.91 -5.74
CA VAL A 56 3.37 4.31 -4.69
C VAL A 56 1.98 4.56 -5.26
N TYR A 57 1.85 5.36 -6.32
CA TYR A 57 0.55 5.62 -6.94
C TYR A 57 -0.14 4.35 -7.45
N ARG A 58 0.60 3.46 -8.13
CA ARG A 58 0.03 2.17 -8.58
C ARG A 58 -0.42 1.30 -7.41
N MET A 59 0.29 1.35 -6.29
CA MET A 59 -0.09 0.61 -5.09
C MET A 59 -1.35 1.19 -4.45
N VAL A 60 -1.42 2.52 -4.29
CA VAL A 60 -2.60 3.21 -3.75
C VAL A 60 -3.84 2.89 -4.60
N ASN A 61 -3.73 2.99 -5.93
CA ASN A 61 -4.83 2.64 -6.83
C ASN A 61 -5.25 1.17 -6.67
N ALA A 62 -4.29 0.24 -6.61
CA ALA A 62 -4.60 -1.18 -6.41
C ALA A 62 -5.31 -1.44 -5.07
N LEU A 63 -4.96 -0.70 -4.01
CA LEU A 63 -5.65 -0.81 -2.72
C LEU A 63 -7.05 -0.18 -2.74
N GLU A 64 -7.23 0.92 -3.48
CA GLU A 64 -8.54 1.55 -3.68
C GLU A 64 -9.47 0.63 -4.49
N GLU A 65 -8.97 0.01 -5.56
CA GLU A 65 -9.72 -0.92 -6.42
C GLU A 65 -10.27 -2.14 -5.65
N ILE A 66 -9.52 -2.66 -4.67
CA ILE A 66 -9.98 -3.76 -3.80
C ILE A 66 -10.78 -3.27 -2.57
N GLY A 67 -11.03 -1.96 -2.47
CA GLY A 67 -11.75 -1.34 -1.38
C GLY A 67 -11.02 -1.38 -0.04
N ALA A 68 -9.69 -1.51 -0.02
CA ALA A 68 -8.88 -1.52 1.20
C ALA A 68 -8.63 -0.12 1.76
N ILE A 69 -8.59 0.89 0.89
CA ILE A 69 -8.49 2.30 1.26
C ILE A 69 -9.45 3.15 0.43
N ASN A 70 -9.80 4.34 0.92
CA ASN A 70 -10.49 5.35 0.14
C ASN A 70 -9.53 6.43 -0.41
N ARG A 71 -10.04 7.40 -1.17
CA ARG A 71 -9.26 8.54 -1.73
C ARG A 71 -8.49 9.37 -0.69
N LYS A 72 -8.87 9.32 0.58
CA LYS A 72 -8.17 9.99 1.69
C LYS A 72 -7.11 9.10 2.34
N LEU A 73 -6.80 7.94 1.73
CA LEU A 73 -5.90 6.92 2.25
C LEU A 73 -6.34 6.34 3.60
N VAL A 74 -7.64 6.42 3.92
CA VAL A 74 -8.20 5.85 5.15
C VAL A 74 -8.57 4.39 4.88
N LEU A 75 -8.16 3.50 5.78
CA LEU A 75 -8.51 2.09 5.75
C LEU A 75 -10.03 1.91 5.87
N THR A 76 -10.61 1.11 4.97
CA THR A 76 -12.06 0.89 4.88
C THR A 76 -12.48 -0.54 5.18
N LEU A 77 -11.53 -1.41 5.53
CA LEU A 77 -11.73 -2.82 5.85
C LEU A 77 -11.20 -3.14 7.24
#